data_AF-V4U4N3-F1
#
_entry.id   AF-V4U4N3-F1
#
_cell.length_a   1.000
_cell.length_b   1.000
_cell.length_c   1.000
_cell.angle_alpha   90.00
_cell.angle_beta   90.00
_cell.angle_gamma   90.00
#
_symmetry.space_group_name_H-M   'P 1'
#
loop_
_entity.id
_entity.type
_entity.pdbx_description
1 polymer ?
#
loop_
_entity_poly.entity_id
_entity_poly.type
_entity_poly.pdbx_seq_one_letter_code
_entity_poly.pdbx_strand_id
1 'polypeptide(L)'
;AALPLFVRSFPDSNLRLTPHGQLVKIAALASCGSVSLESSYEKATRCIYTSTLLHENGRMGLKPVNVNKSCCQWSLAYCEVLLVKAGSGCKVLPLICESNIVTTSGCSRILSTHLRKWLRDRNLPAEARLLRLEEGYVQEGSSVIVVGMLYKDNDLLMIVQPPQPISTGCLFQRLLFPVDVDGLVLGISDSSGPVTNPRPVQHPEQ
;
A
#
# COMPACT_ATOMS: atom_id res chain seq x y z
N ALA A 1 1.83 -11.10 -6.59
CA ALA A 1 0.70 -11.00 -5.63
C ALA A 1 -0.63 -11.19 -6.35
N ALA A 2 -1.57 -11.94 -5.78
CA ALA A 2 -2.89 -12.26 -6.36
C ALA A 2 -3.89 -11.10 -6.27
N LEU A 3 -3.96 -10.48 -5.10
CA LEU A 3 -4.99 -9.51 -4.74
C LEU A 3 -4.97 -8.24 -5.61
N PRO A 4 -3.81 -7.64 -5.95
CA PRO A 4 -3.79 -6.50 -6.87
C PRO A 4 -4.33 -6.85 -8.26
N LEU A 5 -4.08 -8.08 -8.74
CA LEU A 5 -4.60 -8.55 -10.03
C LEU A 5 -6.11 -8.79 -9.98
N PHE A 6 -6.61 -9.30 -8.86
CA PHE A 6 -8.05 -9.42 -8.61
C PHE A 6 -8.74 -8.05 -8.63
N VAL A 7 -8.21 -7.05 -7.92
CA VAL A 7 -8.74 -5.67 -7.95
C VAL A 7 -8.68 -5.05 -9.35
N ARG A 8 -7.60 -5.28 -10.10
CA ARG A 8 -7.48 -4.80 -11.49
C ARG A 8 -8.52 -5.44 -12.43
N SER A 9 -9.06 -6.61 -12.11
CA SER A 9 -10.07 -7.27 -12.93
C SER A 9 -11.46 -6.63 -12.86
N PHE A 10 -11.74 -5.81 -11.84
CA PHE A 10 -12.98 -5.04 -11.77
C PHE A 10 -12.96 -3.86 -12.75
N PRO A 11 -14.03 -3.63 -13.53
CA PRO A 11 -14.19 -2.42 -14.31
C PRO A 11 -14.46 -1.21 -13.39
N ASP A 12 -14.01 -0.03 -13.81
CA ASP A 12 -14.37 1.20 -13.12
C ASP A 12 -15.89 1.41 -13.19
N SER A 13 -16.47 1.79 -12.05
CA SER A 13 -17.91 1.83 -11.86
C SER A 13 -18.46 3.25 -11.92
N ASN A 14 -19.57 3.43 -12.63
CA ASN A 14 -20.31 4.70 -12.62
C ASN A 14 -21.35 4.69 -11.48
N LEU A 15 -21.03 5.37 -10.37
CA LEU A 15 -21.87 5.38 -9.17
C LEU A 15 -23.32 5.84 -9.39
N ARG A 16 -23.58 6.68 -10.41
CA ARG A 16 -24.94 7.13 -10.72
C ARG A 16 -25.79 6.00 -11.28
N LEU A 17 -25.20 5.21 -12.18
CA LEU A 17 -25.89 4.12 -12.88
C LEU A 17 -25.91 2.81 -12.09
N THR A 18 -24.92 2.60 -11.21
CA THR A 18 -24.84 1.37 -10.42
C THR A 18 -25.98 1.28 -9.39
N PRO A 19 -26.72 0.16 -9.30
CA PRO A 19 -27.72 -0.06 -8.24
C PRO A 19 -27.15 -0.06 -6.81
N HIS A 20 -28.01 0.23 -5.82
CA HIS A 20 -27.69 0.06 -4.40
C HIS A 20 -27.26 -1.39 -4.10
N GLY A 21 -26.26 -1.55 -3.24
CA GLY A 21 -25.81 -2.85 -2.73
C GLY A 21 -24.88 -3.61 -3.69
N GLN A 22 -24.52 -3.03 -4.83
CA GLN A 22 -23.54 -3.64 -5.73
C GLN A 22 -22.11 -3.32 -5.35
N LEU A 23 -21.22 -4.26 -5.65
CA LEU A 23 -19.78 -4.04 -5.54
C LEU A 23 -19.33 -3.08 -6.65
N VAL A 24 -18.54 -2.08 -6.28
CA VAL A 24 -18.01 -1.07 -7.18
C VAL A 24 -16.52 -0.90 -7.00
N LYS A 25 -15.85 -0.49 -8.08
CA LYS A 25 -14.48 0.00 -8.08
C LYS A 25 -14.47 1.44 -8.57
N ILE A 26 -13.86 2.34 -7.79
CA ILE A 26 -13.73 3.75 -8.16
C ILE A 26 -12.29 4.23 -7.97
N ALA A 27 -11.90 5.21 -8.79
CA ALA A 27 -10.75 6.05 -8.51
C ALA A 27 -11.21 7.28 -7.72
N ALA A 28 -10.48 7.62 -6.66
CA ALA A 28 -10.76 8.77 -5.81
C ALA A 28 -9.46 9.42 -5.33
N LEU A 29 -9.54 10.62 -4.77
CA LEU A 29 -8.41 11.27 -4.12
C LEU A 29 -8.43 10.98 -2.62
N ALA A 30 -7.27 10.61 -2.08
CA ALA A 30 -7.09 10.43 -0.64
C ALA A 30 -7.19 11.78 0.09
N SER A 31 -7.88 11.81 1.22
CA SER A 31 -7.84 12.94 2.16
C SER A 31 -7.77 12.45 3.59
N CYS A 32 -6.95 13.14 4.40
CA CYS A 32 -6.71 12.79 5.81
C CYS A 32 -7.50 13.69 6.79
N GLY A 33 -8.14 14.76 6.31
CA GLY A 33 -8.86 15.69 7.17
C GLY A 33 -7.96 16.29 8.26
N SER A 34 -8.36 16.15 9.53
CA SER A 34 -7.63 16.68 10.69
C SER A 34 -6.62 15.71 11.30
N VAL A 35 -6.70 14.40 11.00
CA VAL A 35 -5.84 13.36 11.57
C VAL A 35 -5.06 12.71 10.45
N SER A 36 -3.74 12.81 10.51
CA SER A 36 -2.86 12.29 9.47
C SER A 36 -1.64 11.59 10.05
N LEU A 37 -1.07 10.70 9.26
CA LEU A 37 0.15 9.97 9.59
C LEU A 37 1.39 10.66 9.00
N GLU A 38 2.53 10.32 9.56
CA GLU A 38 3.86 10.63 9.04
C GLU A 38 4.59 9.31 8.75
N SER A 39 5.23 9.18 7.59
CA SER A 39 6.02 7.99 7.28
C SER A 39 7.23 7.85 8.20
N SER A 40 7.66 6.62 8.41
CA SER A 40 8.61 6.28 9.46
C SER A 40 10.02 6.82 9.17
N TYR A 41 10.49 6.61 7.93
CA TYR A 41 11.87 6.88 7.53
C TYR A 41 11.99 8.15 6.66
N GLU A 42 11.20 8.27 5.59
CA GLU A 42 11.26 9.42 4.68
C GLU A 42 10.57 10.68 5.22
N LYS A 43 9.77 10.53 6.28
CA LYS A 43 9.04 11.64 6.92
C LYS A 43 8.01 12.30 6.00
N ALA A 44 7.37 11.51 5.14
CA ALA A 44 6.26 11.98 4.33
C ALA A 44 5.06 12.30 5.24
N THR A 45 4.65 13.57 5.27
CA THR A 45 3.54 14.06 6.10
C THR A 45 2.20 13.97 5.38
N ARG A 46 1.11 14.10 6.14
CA ARG A 46 -0.28 14.11 5.63
C ARG A 46 -0.68 12.82 4.93
N CYS A 47 -0.26 11.68 5.49
CA CYS A 47 -0.54 10.35 4.95
C CYS A 47 -1.83 9.76 5.53
N ILE A 48 -2.60 9.05 4.71
CA ILE A 48 -3.72 8.20 5.17
C ILE A 48 -3.27 6.76 5.47
N TYR A 49 -2.14 6.35 4.90
CA TYR A 49 -1.52 5.03 5.06
C TYR A 49 -0.01 5.19 5.09
N THR A 50 0.67 4.40 5.92
CA THR A 50 2.13 4.23 5.91
C THR A 50 2.49 2.78 6.23
N SER A 51 3.45 2.21 5.51
CA SER A 51 4.10 0.94 5.84
C SER A 51 5.60 1.07 5.79
N THR A 52 6.29 0.41 6.71
CA THR A 52 7.74 0.35 6.76
C THR A 52 8.18 -1.08 7.05
N LEU A 53 8.97 -1.65 6.16
CA LEU A 53 9.46 -3.03 6.24
C LEU A 53 10.98 -3.03 6.25
N LEU A 54 11.57 -3.65 7.25
CA LEU A 54 13.00 -3.92 7.28
C LEU A 54 13.22 -5.40 7.00
N HIS A 55 14.00 -5.68 5.96
CA HIS A 55 14.49 -6.99 5.65
C HIS A 55 15.97 -7.11 6.01
N GLU A 56 16.33 -8.24 6.58
CA GLU A 56 17.70 -8.63 6.87
C GLU A 56 18.06 -9.87 6.07
N ASN A 57 19.23 -9.86 5.46
CA ASN A 57 19.76 -11.03 4.79
C ASN A 57 20.49 -11.92 5.80
N GLY A 58 19.94 -13.11 6.03
CA GLY A 58 20.60 -14.13 6.82
C GLY A 58 21.82 -14.65 6.08
N ARG A 59 23.04 -14.39 6.59
CA ARG A 59 24.21 -15.16 6.14
C ARG A 59 24.04 -16.58 6.67
N MET A 60 23.76 -17.53 5.78
CA MET A 60 23.82 -18.95 6.12
C MET A 60 25.27 -19.27 6.55
N GLY A 61 25.48 -19.50 7.84
CA GLY A 61 26.76 -19.93 8.38
C GLY A 61 27.02 -21.40 8.01
N LEU A 62 27.43 -21.67 6.77
CA LEU A 62 27.99 -22.96 6.38
C LEU A 62 29.44 -22.75 5.96
N LYS A 63 30.34 -23.51 6.58
CA LYS A 63 31.75 -23.62 6.18
C LYS A 63 31.79 -23.94 4.67
N PRO A 64 32.68 -23.30 3.89
CA PRO A 64 32.65 -23.40 2.44
C PRO A 64 33.12 -24.78 2.00
N VAL A 65 32.18 -25.63 1.59
CA VAL A 65 32.44 -26.71 0.64
C VAL A 65 31.84 -26.28 -0.68
N ASN A 66 32.67 -25.55 -1.43
CA ASN A 66 32.66 -25.36 -2.87
C ASN A 66 31.35 -25.69 -3.62
N VAL A 67 30.35 -24.80 -3.57
CA VAL A 67 29.38 -24.57 -4.66
C VAL A 67 29.06 -23.08 -4.71
N ASN A 68 29.45 -22.44 -5.82
CA ASN A 68 29.37 -21.00 -6.06
C ASN A 68 27.93 -20.50 -6.30
N LYS A 69 27.04 -20.59 -5.29
CA LYS A 69 25.78 -19.81 -5.20
C LYS A 69 25.35 -19.70 -3.73
N SER A 70 25.81 -18.69 -2.98
CA SER A 70 25.15 -18.35 -1.71
C SER A 70 23.78 -17.75 -2.04
N CYS A 71 22.70 -18.45 -1.72
CA CYS A 71 21.37 -17.85 -1.79
C CYS A 71 21.28 -16.81 -0.67
N CYS A 72 21.25 -15.53 -1.04
CA CYS A 72 20.95 -14.44 -0.12
C CYS A 72 19.47 -14.53 0.26
N GLN A 73 19.17 -15.11 1.41
CA GLN A 73 17.80 -15.22 1.90
C GLN A 73 17.46 -14.00 2.74
N TRP A 74 16.54 -13.17 2.24
CA TRP A 74 15.99 -12.05 2.98
C TRP A 74 14.89 -12.54 3.94
N SER A 75 14.91 -12.03 5.16
CA SER A 75 13.94 -12.29 6.23
C SER A 75 13.36 -10.97 6.73
N LEU A 76 12.08 -10.93 7.04
CA LEU A 76 11.42 -9.75 7.60
C LEU A 76 11.85 -9.60 9.07
N ALA A 77 12.59 -8.54 9.36
CA ALA A 77 13.12 -8.23 10.69
C ALA A 77 12.26 -7.20 11.44
N TYR A 78 11.54 -6.33 10.72
CA TYR A 78 10.63 -5.34 11.29
C TYR A 78 9.51 -5.01 10.30
N CYS A 79 8.31 -4.80 10.81
CA CYS A 79 7.15 -4.36 10.05
C CYS A 79 6.30 -3.42 10.91
N GLU A 80 6.01 -2.25 10.35
CA GLU A 80 5.11 -1.25 10.93
C GLU A 80 4.13 -0.83 9.85
N VAL A 81 2.84 -1.04 10.07
CA VAL A 81 1.79 -0.65 9.13
C VAL A 81 0.74 0.13 9.90
N LEU A 82 0.47 1.35 9.45
CA LEU A 82 -0.48 2.27 10.06
C LEU A 82 -1.45 2.79 8.99
N LEU A 83 -2.70 2.93 9.38
CA LEU A 83 -3.77 3.41 8.51
C LEU A 83 -4.70 4.32 9.32
N VAL A 84 -5.08 5.45 8.73
CA VAL A 84 -6.14 6.30 9.29
C VAL A 84 -7.47 5.56 9.19
N LYS A 85 -8.23 5.54 10.29
CA LYS A 85 -9.52 4.85 10.37
C LYS A 85 -10.48 5.36 9.28
N ALA A 86 -11.00 4.45 8.46
CA ALA A 86 -12.07 4.74 7.51
C ALA A 86 -13.41 4.39 8.14
N GLY A 87 -14.28 5.36 8.47
CA GLY A 87 -15.60 5.08 9.06
C GLY A 87 -15.56 4.33 10.40
N SER A 88 -16.70 4.16 11.06
CA SER A 88 -16.76 3.40 12.33
C SER A 88 -16.87 1.91 12.07
N GLY A 89 -15.96 1.11 12.63
CA GLY A 89 -15.98 -0.35 12.54
C GLY A 89 -15.63 -0.93 11.17
N CYS A 90 -15.22 -0.09 10.21
CA CYS A 90 -14.83 -0.56 8.88
C CYS A 90 -13.46 -1.22 8.91
N LYS A 91 -13.36 -2.40 8.28
CA LYS A 91 -12.07 -2.98 7.93
C LYS A 91 -11.61 -2.44 6.58
N VAL A 92 -10.31 -2.24 6.45
CA VAL A 92 -9.67 -1.84 5.20
C VAL A 92 -8.50 -2.78 4.94
N LEU A 93 -8.45 -3.33 3.73
CA LEU A 93 -7.33 -4.08 3.20
C LEU A 93 -6.51 -3.17 2.27
N PRO A 94 -5.37 -2.63 2.74
CA PRO A 94 -4.47 -1.88 1.88
C PRO A 94 -3.69 -2.83 0.95
N LEU A 95 -3.72 -2.53 -0.35
CA LEU A 95 -2.93 -3.17 -1.40
C LEU A 95 -1.94 -2.14 -1.96
N ILE A 96 -1.01 -1.73 -1.11
CA ILE A 96 -0.03 -0.68 -1.40
C ILE A 96 1.33 -1.36 -1.50
N CYS A 97 2.06 -1.07 -2.59
CA CYS A 97 3.40 -1.59 -2.78
C CYS A 97 4.42 -0.64 -2.16
N GLU A 98 5.36 -1.18 -1.41
CA GLU A 98 6.47 -0.41 -0.84
C GLU A 98 7.61 -0.22 -1.84
N SER A 99 8.27 0.92 -1.73
CA SER A 99 9.47 1.25 -2.49
C SER A 99 10.72 0.90 -1.70
N ASN A 100 11.73 0.37 -2.37
CA ASN A 100 13.04 0.21 -1.74
C ASN A 100 13.72 1.57 -1.59
N ILE A 101 13.84 2.03 -0.35
CA ILE A 101 14.41 3.35 -0.03
C ILE A 101 15.86 3.24 0.45
N VAL A 102 16.23 2.09 1.03
CA VAL A 102 17.60 1.79 1.42
C VAL A 102 17.95 0.35 1.08
N THR A 103 19.09 0.15 0.43
CA THR A 103 19.76 -1.14 0.35
C THR A 103 21.20 -0.96 0.79
N THR A 104 21.62 -1.71 1.80
CA THR A 104 23.01 -1.72 2.26
C THR A 104 23.81 -2.77 1.48
N SER A 105 25.09 -2.49 1.24
CA SER A 105 25.99 -3.43 0.57
C SER A 105 26.87 -4.15 1.57
N GLY A 106 27.18 -5.43 1.29
CA GLY A 106 28.01 -6.26 2.17
C GLY A 106 29.49 -5.85 2.18
N CYS A 107 29.87 -4.95 1.27
CA CYS A 107 31.21 -4.38 1.18
C CYS A 107 31.39 -3.17 2.12
N SER A 108 30.30 -2.51 2.51
CA SER A 108 30.31 -1.43 3.49
C SER A 108 30.13 -2.00 4.89
N ARG A 109 31.07 -1.72 5.79
CA ARG A 109 30.94 -2.02 7.23
C ARG A 109 30.23 -0.91 8.00
N ILE A 110 29.59 0.05 7.34
CA ILE A 110 29.07 1.26 7.98
C ILE A 110 27.65 1.53 7.50
N LEU A 111 26.70 1.49 8.43
CA LEU A 111 25.35 2.04 8.24
C LEU A 111 25.39 3.57 8.30
N SER A 112 24.56 4.22 7.49
CA SER A 112 24.40 5.68 7.56
C SER A 112 23.96 6.11 8.97
N THR A 113 24.33 7.32 9.37
CA THR A 113 23.96 7.88 10.68
C THR A 113 22.44 7.93 10.86
N HIS A 114 21.71 8.27 9.80
CA HIS A 114 20.26 8.30 9.78
C HIS A 114 19.65 6.91 10.02
N LEU A 115 20.08 5.89 9.25
CA LEU A 115 19.58 4.52 9.43
C LEU A 115 19.94 3.96 10.81
N ARG A 116 21.16 4.21 11.30
CA ARG A 116 21.59 3.79 12.63
C ARG A 116 20.72 4.40 13.73
N LYS A 117 20.37 5.69 13.62
CA LYS A 117 19.47 6.36 14.55
C LYS A 117 18.08 5.73 14.49
N TRP A 118 17.52 5.60 13.29
CA TRP A 118 16.18 5.01 13.07
C TRP A 118 16.06 3.59 13.64
N LEU A 119 17.11 2.75 13.52
CA LEU A 119 17.17 1.42 14.12
C LEU A 119 17.18 1.47 15.66
N ARG A 120 18.01 2.33 16.25
CA ARG A 120 18.12 2.47 17.71
C ARG A 120 16.81 2.96 18.34
N ASP A 121 16.15 3.93 17.71
CA ASP A 121 14.87 4.48 18.19
C ASP A 121 13.78 3.39 18.26
N ARG A 122 13.97 2.26 17.57
CA ARG A 122 13.07 1.08 17.52
C ARG A 122 13.63 -0.15 18.22
N ASN A 123 14.71 -0.01 18.99
CA ASN A 123 15.40 -1.11 19.67
C ASN A 123 15.89 -2.23 18.71
N LEU A 124 16.23 -1.87 17.47
CA LEU A 124 16.76 -2.81 16.48
C LEU A 124 18.31 -2.80 16.48
N PRO A 125 18.96 -3.94 16.18
CA PRO A 125 20.42 -4.00 16.11
C PRO A 125 20.97 -3.01 15.07
N ALA A 126 21.98 -2.23 15.49
CA ALA A 126 22.52 -1.11 14.73
C ALA A 126 23.95 -1.34 14.22
N GLU A 127 24.41 -2.60 14.33
CA GLU A 127 25.65 -3.11 13.76
C GLU A 127 25.55 -3.20 12.23
N ALA A 128 26.70 -3.28 11.56
CA ALA A 128 26.72 -3.39 10.11
C ALA A 128 26.31 -4.79 9.64
N ARG A 129 25.27 -4.83 8.80
CA ARG A 129 24.69 -6.04 8.21
C ARG A 129 23.97 -5.69 6.92
N LEU A 130 23.62 -6.72 6.16
CA LEU A 130 22.85 -6.58 4.93
C LEU A 130 21.38 -6.35 5.26
N LEU A 131 21.00 -5.08 5.24
CA LEU A 131 19.65 -4.56 5.40
C LEU A 131 19.08 -4.05 4.07
N ARG A 132 17.77 -4.22 3.94
CA ARG A 132 16.92 -3.63 2.93
C ARG A 132 15.74 -2.98 3.64
N LEU A 133 15.61 -1.66 3.54
CA LEU A 133 14.47 -0.93 4.08
C LEU A 133 13.53 -0.56 2.92
N GLU A 134 12.27 -0.89 3.08
CA GLU A 134 11.19 -0.55 2.17
C GLU A 134 10.17 0.30 2.91
N GLU A 135 9.65 1.32 2.23
CA GLU A 135 8.61 2.19 2.77
C GLU A 135 7.54 2.45 1.70
N GLY A 136 6.28 2.45 2.12
CA GLY A 136 5.14 2.80 1.29
C GLY A 136 4.25 3.78 2.05
N TYR A 137 3.67 4.75 1.35
CA TYR A 137 2.71 5.67 1.95
C TYR A 137 1.72 6.18 0.90
N VAL A 138 0.56 6.62 1.37
CA VAL A 138 -0.45 7.29 0.54
C VAL A 138 -0.69 8.67 1.13
N GLN A 139 -0.19 9.69 0.45
CA GLN A 139 -0.36 11.09 0.84
C GLN A 139 -1.74 11.61 0.43
N GLU A 140 -2.25 12.59 1.18
CA GLU A 140 -3.39 13.38 0.74
C GLU A 140 -3.20 13.92 -0.69
N GLY A 141 -4.26 13.88 -1.48
CA GLY A 141 -4.23 14.22 -2.90
C GLY A 141 -3.76 13.10 -3.82
N SER A 142 -3.26 11.98 -3.29
CA SER A 142 -2.91 10.81 -4.10
C SER A 142 -4.16 10.16 -4.68
N SER A 143 -4.07 9.71 -5.94
CA SER A 143 -5.13 8.92 -6.58
C SER A 143 -5.10 7.48 -6.05
N VAL A 144 -6.22 7.08 -5.45
CA VAL A 144 -6.43 5.75 -4.87
C VAL A 144 -7.55 5.03 -5.59
N ILE A 145 -7.47 3.70 -5.61
CA ILE A 145 -8.55 2.82 -6.02
C ILE A 145 -9.25 2.31 -4.76
N VAL A 146 -10.57 2.44 -4.73
CA VAL A 146 -11.40 1.89 -3.65
C VAL A 146 -12.34 0.84 -4.23
N VAL A 147 -12.35 -0.36 -3.65
CA VAL A 147 -13.35 -1.40 -3.93
C VAL A 147 -14.19 -1.64 -2.69
N GLY A 148 -15.50 -1.59 -2.86
CA GLY A 148 -16.47 -1.77 -1.78
C GLY A 148 -17.90 -1.82 -2.29
N MET A 149 -18.86 -1.90 -1.37
CA MET A 149 -20.28 -1.93 -1.72
C MET A 149 -20.82 -0.50 -1.81
N LEU A 150 -21.58 -0.22 -2.88
CA LEU A 150 -22.25 1.06 -3.04
C LEU A 150 -23.48 1.13 -2.14
N TYR A 151 -23.46 2.05 -1.20
CA TYR A 151 -24.62 2.44 -0.41
C TYR A 151 -25.22 3.72 -0.99
N LYS A 152 -26.54 3.71 -1.14
CA LYS A 152 -27.35 4.83 -1.66
C LYS A 152 -28.49 5.09 -0.69
N ASP A 153 -28.53 6.29 -0.14
CA ASP A 153 -29.66 6.75 0.66
C ASP A 153 -29.99 8.19 0.29
N ASN A 154 -31.14 8.39 -0.36
CA ASN A 154 -31.55 9.65 -0.97
C ASN A 154 -30.43 10.23 -1.88
N ASP A 155 -29.77 11.31 -1.43
CA ASP A 155 -28.68 12.00 -2.13
C ASP A 155 -27.27 11.60 -1.64
N LEU A 156 -27.19 10.70 -0.66
CA LEU A 156 -25.92 10.24 -0.10
C LEU A 156 -25.43 8.99 -0.86
N LEU A 157 -24.25 9.10 -1.45
CA LEU A 157 -23.50 7.98 -2.04
C LEU A 157 -22.30 7.67 -1.16
N MET A 158 -22.21 6.45 -0.65
CA MET A 158 -21.06 5.99 0.13
C MET A 158 -20.55 4.66 -0.41
N ILE A 159 -19.24 4.46 -0.30
CA ILE A 159 -18.64 3.15 -0.49
C ILE A 159 -18.39 2.57 0.91
N VAL A 160 -19.09 1.49 1.22
CA VAL A 160 -19.06 0.85 2.53
C VAL A 160 -18.46 -0.54 2.43
N GLN A 161 -17.99 -1.07 3.57
CA GLN A 161 -17.55 -2.46 3.60
C GLN A 161 -18.72 -3.39 3.18
N PRO A 162 -18.46 -4.40 2.33
CA PRO A 162 -19.43 -5.45 2.09
C PRO A 162 -19.83 -6.16 3.39
N PRO A 163 -21.10 -6.57 3.56
CA PRO A 163 -21.56 -7.27 4.76
C PRO A 163 -21.04 -8.71 4.85
N GLN A 164 -20.53 -9.26 3.75
CA GLN A 164 -19.94 -10.58 3.65
C GLN A 164 -18.58 -10.49 2.95
N PRO A 165 -17.59 -11.31 3.34
CA PRO A 165 -16.30 -11.34 2.66
C PRO A 165 -16.44 -11.60 1.16
N ILE A 166 -15.61 -10.93 0.36
CA ILE A 166 -15.53 -11.15 -1.09
C ILE A 166 -14.47 -12.22 -1.35
N SER A 167 -14.87 -13.34 -1.94
CA SER A 167 -13.92 -14.36 -2.36
C SER A 167 -13.23 -13.98 -3.67
N THR A 168 -11.91 -14.15 -3.76
CA THR A 168 -11.18 -14.01 -5.02
C THR A 168 -11.45 -15.16 -6.01
N GLY A 169 -12.12 -16.22 -5.56
CA GLY A 169 -12.33 -17.46 -6.31
C GLY A 169 -11.03 -18.24 -6.56
N CYS A 170 -11.14 -19.39 -7.22
CA CYS A 170 -10.00 -20.19 -7.64
C CYS A 170 -9.45 -19.69 -8.98
N LEU A 171 -8.27 -19.06 -8.96
CA LEU A 171 -7.52 -18.74 -10.18
C LEU A 171 -6.55 -19.88 -10.50
N PHE A 172 -7.07 -21.03 -10.95
CA PHE A 172 -6.28 -22.24 -11.24
C PHE A 172 -5.12 -22.00 -12.22
N GLN A 173 -5.28 -21.11 -13.21
CA GLN A 173 -4.22 -20.72 -14.14
C GLN A 173 -3.03 -19.98 -13.47
N ARG A 174 -3.16 -19.58 -12.20
CA ARG A 174 -2.15 -18.79 -11.48
C ARG A 174 -1.69 -19.42 -10.16
N LEU A 175 -2.10 -20.65 -9.84
CA LEU A 175 -1.76 -21.39 -8.61
C LEU A 175 -2.05 -20.60 -7.31
N LEU A 176 -3.12 -19.82 -7.31
CA LEU A 176 -3.53 -19.03 -6.15
C LEU A 176 -4.74 -19.69 -5.50
N PHE A 177 -4.58 -20.06 -4.22
CA PHE A 177 -5.71 -20.45 -3.39
C PHE A 177 -6.69 -19.26 -3.24
N PRO A 178 -8.00 -19.52 -3.14
CA PRO A 178 -8.98 -18.49 -2.84
C PRO A 178 -8.57 -17.74 -1.58
N VAL A 179 -8.59 -16.41 -1.66
CA VAL A 179 -8.47 -15.53 -0.51
C VAL A 179 -9.80 -14.81 -0.33
N ASP A 180 -10.29 -14.76 0.89
CA ASP A 180 -11.47 -13.98 1.22
C ASP A 180 -11.03 -12.60 1.73
N VAL A 181 -11.61 -11.56 1.14
CA VAL A 181 -11.36 -10.16 1.47
C VAL A 181 -12.49 -9.66 2.35
N ASP A 182 -12.18 -9.38 3.61
CA ASP A 182 -13.11 -8.86 4.60
C ASP A 182 -12.84 -7.36 4.85
N GLY A 183 -13.58 -6.50 4.16
CA GLY A 183 -13.50 -5.04 4.29
C GLY A 183 -13.47 -4.29 2.95
N LEU A 184 -13.22 -2.98 3.03
CA LEU A 184 -12.91 -2.14 1.87
C LEU A 184 -11.52 -2.46 1.34
N VAL A 185 -11.32 -2.48 0.03
CA VAL A 185 -9.98 -2.58 -0.55
C VAL A 185 -9.49 -1.21 -0.95
N LEU A 186 -8.29 -0.86 -0.51
CA LEU A 186 -7.62 0.39 -0.86
C LEU A 186 -6.36 0.08 -1.64
N GLY A 187 -6.25 0.54 -2.89
CA GLY A 187 -5.05 0.42 -3.71
C GLY A 187 -4.58 1.78 -4.21
N ILE A 188 -3.41 1.81 -4.85
CA ILE A 188 -2.91 3.00 -5.57
C ILE A 188 -3.30 2.90 -7.04
N SER A 189 -3.73 4.01 -7.64
CA SER A 189 -3.95 4.08 -9.09
C SER A 189 -2.60 4.14 -9.80
N ASP A 190 -2.40 3.34 -10.85
CA ASP A 190 -1.18 3.35 -11.70
C ASP A 190 -1.01 4.67 -12.50
N SER A 191 -1.89 5.65 -12.32
CA SER A 191 -1.88 6.95 -13.00
C SER A 191 -0.94 7.96 -12.31
N SER A 192 0.36 7.75 -12.36
CA SER A 192 1.35 8.81 -12.13
C SER A 192 1.45 9.71 -13.37
N GLY A 193 0.42 10.51 -13.62
CA GLY A 193 0.42 11.58 -14.62
C GLY A 193 0.03 12.90 -13.95
N PRO A 194 0.62 14.05 -14.31
CA PRO A 194 0.24 15.33 -13.73
C PRO A 194 -1.24 15.59 -14.00
N VAL A 195 -2.00 15.85 -12.93
CA VAL A 195 -3.38 16.32 -13.01
C VAL A 195 -3.35 17.70 -13.68
N THR A 196 -3.59 17.75 -14.98
CA THR A 196 -3.87 19.00 -15.69
C THR A 196 -5.26 19.45 -15.29
N ASN A 197 -5.33 20.55 -14.54
CA ASN A 197 -6.59 21.25 -14.31
C ASN A 197 -7.28 21.53 -15.66
N PRO A 198 -8.59 21.31 -15.80
CA PRO A 198 -9.32 21.79 -16.96
C PRO A 198 -9.19 23.33 -17.03
N ARG A 199 -8.74 23.84 -18.17
CA ARG A 199 -8.67 25.28 -18.42
C ARG A 199 -10.07 25.89 -18.25
N PRO A 200 -10.20 27.07 -17.62
CA PRO A 200 -11.46 27.78 -17.57
C PRO A 200 -11.96 28.03 -19.00
N VAL A 201 -13.21 27.65 -19.26
CA VAL A 201 -13.91 28.01 -20.49
C VAL A 201 -14.03 29.53 -20.51
N GLN A 202 -13.38 30.18 -21.48
CA GLN A 202 -13.62 31.59 -21.75
C GLN A 202 -15.02 31.73 -22.35
N HIS A 203 -15.91 32.41 -21.63
CA HIS A 203 -17.15 32.91 -22.21
C HIS A 203 -16.82 33.98 -23.25
N PRO A 204 -17.39 33.95 -24.46
CA PRO A 204 -17.28 35.06 -25.38
C PRO A 204 -18.16 36.21 -24.88
N GLU A 205 -17.54 37.35 -24.61
CA GLU A 205 -18.24 38.62 -24.43
C GLU A 205 -18.88 39.04 -25.77
N GLN A 206 -20.11 39.55 -25.68
CA GLN A 206 -20.84 40.22 -26.76
C GLN A 206 -20.28 41.62 -27.01
#